data_AF-A0A8J6VXR4-F1
#
_entry.id   AF-A0A8J6VXR4-F1
#
_cell.length_a   1.000
_cell.length_b   1.000
_cell.length_c   1.000
_cell.angle_alpha   90.00
_cell.angle_beta   90.00
_cell.angle_gamma   90.00
#
_symmetry.space_group_name_H-M   'P 1'
#
loop_
_entity.id
_entity.type
_entity.pdbx_description
1 polymer ?
#
loop_
_entity_poly.entity_id
_entity_poly.type
_entity_poly.pdbx_seq_one_letter_code
_entity_poly.pdbx_strand_id
1 'polypeptide(L)'
;MSIYWNKEKRDGDIWKSKEQRDRDEAWEWIYLCKELPYPFNHYQLPRLPGIYLVLGHLGPEHLNSYVTTKTGRRISIKEKLPLWISPDQRQQAFCHPLYIGTTHDLYERWTSHDHAEQIQRLMNAGVKVQFLLWVMPPSPNFRETEEEKNAREVREECLNKTLQPLLDFKRRRAICRRLWLFCRAAH
;
A
#
# COMPACT_ATOMS: atom_id res chain seq x y z
N MET A 1 17.84 -22.42 5.66
CA MET A 1 16.58 -21.91 6.25
C MET A 1 16.91 -21.40 7.63
N SER A 2 16.73 -20.11 7.89
CA SER A 2 17.03 -19.52 9.19
C SER A 2 15.71 -19.24 9.91
N ILE A 3 15.44 -20.03 10.95
CA ILE A 3 14.27 -19.90 11.83
C ILE A 3 14.68 -18.94 12.94
N TYR A 4 13.95 -17.83 13.12
CA TYR A 4 14.21 -16.85 14.17
C TYR A 4 13.06 -16.84 15.17
N TRP A 5 13.43 -16.88 16.45
CA TRP A 5 12.55 -16.87 17.63
C TRP A 5 11.78 -15.55 17.72
N ASN A 6 10.49 -15.59 18.08
CA ASN A 6 9.77 -14.41 18.58
C ASN A 6 9.45 -14.63 20.05
N LYS A 7 9.79 -13.65 20.89
CA LYS A 7 9.87 -13.79 22.36
C LYS A 7 8.61 -13.27 23.05
N GLU A 8 7.43 -13.56 22.52
CA GLU A 8 6.17 -13.19 23.18
C GLU A 8 5.16 -14.33 23.11
N LYS A 9 4.95 -14.98 24.26
CA LYS A 9 4.00 -16.08 24.47
C LYS A 9 2.56 -15.58 24.33
N ARG A 10 1.76 -16.19 23.46
CA ARG A 10 0.33 -16.51 23.67
C ARG A 10 -0.02 -17.80 22.94
N ASP A 11 -0.87 -18.61 23.55
CA ASP A 11 -1.22 -19.98 23.17
C ASP A 11 -1.52 -20.17 21.67
N GLY A 12 -0.87 -21.18 21.06
CA GLY A 12 -1.15 -21.65 19.71
C GLY A 12 -0.16 -21.17 18.64
N ASP A 13 1.14 -21.48 18.80
CA ASP A 13 2.19 -21.15 17.83
C ASP A 13 2.00 -21.90 16.49
N ILE A 14 1.16 -21.34 15.61
CA ILE A 14 1.21 -21.65 14.19
C ILE A 14 2.51 -21.04 13.67
N TRP A 15 3.47 -21.90 13.30
CA TRP A 15 4.71 -21.47 12.67
C TRP A 15 4.42 -20.63 11.42
N LYS A 16 4.66 -19.32 11.49
CA LYS A 16 4.51 -18.42 10.34
C LYS A 16 5.82 -18.31 9.57
N SER A 17 5.74 -18.33 8.24
CA SER A 17 6.89 -18.01 7.39
C SER A 17 7.32 -16.55 7.60
N LYS A 18 8.54 -16.21 7.16
CA LYS A 18 9.00 -14.81 7.21
C LYS A 18 8.07 -13.90 6.41
N GLU A 19 7.66 -14.34 5.23
CA GLU A 19 6.76 -13.60 4.35
C GLU A 19 5.38 -13.38 4.98
N GLN A 20 4.90 -14.36 5.77
CA GLN A 20 3.66 -14.22 6.53
C GLN A 20 3.79 -13.17 7.64
N ARG A 21 4.89 -13.19 8.40
CA ARG A 21 5.15 -12.18 9.45
C ARG A 21 5.30 -10.78 8.87
N ASP A 22 6.14 -10.62 7.85
CA ASP A 22 6.36 -9.32 7.20
C ASP A 22 5.04 -8.73 6.68
N ARG A 23 4.12 -9.58 6.22
CA ARG A 23 2.78 -9.18 5.78
C ARG A 23 1.88 -8.81 6.95
N ASP A 24 1.85 -9.60 8.01
CA ASP A 24 1.05 -9.30 9.20
C ASP A 24 1.50 -7.97 9.82
N GLU A 25 2.82 -7.74 9.95
CA GLU A 25 3.40 -6.46 10.39
C GLU A 25 3.04 -5.30 9.44
N ALA A 26 3.03 -5.53 8.13
CA ALA A 26 2.59 -4.53 7.17
C ALA A 26 1.12 -4.16 7.35
N TRP A 27 0.25 -5.13 7.64
CA TRP A 27 -1.16 -4.89 7.96
C TRP A 27 -1.36 -4.23 9.33
N GLU A 28 -0.58 -4.59 10.35
CA GLU A 28 -0.55 -3.91 11.64
C GLU A 28 -0.24 -2.42 11.47
N TRP A 29 0.74 -2.10 10.63
CA TRP A 29 1.07 -0.72 10.30
C TRP A 29 -0.08 0.03 9.61
N ILE A 30 -0.91 -0.64 8.79
CA ILE A 30 -2.07 -0.03 8.16
C ILE A 30 -3.10 0.44 9.20
N TYR A 31 -3.27 -0.29 10.31
CA TYR A 31 -4.17 0.13 11.39
C TYR A 31 -3.71 1.40 12.11
N LEU A 32 -2.44 1.80 11.97
CA LEU A 32 -1.92 3.06 12.50
C LEU A 32 -2.20 4.26 11.58
N CYS A 33 -2.73 4.04 10.38
CA CYS A 33 -3.07 5.10 9.45
C CYS A 33 -4.37 5.80 9.86
N LYS A 34 -4.47 7.09 9.55
CA LYS A 34 -5.71 7.85 9.71
C LYS A 34 -6.59 7.66 8.47
N GLU A 35 -7.86 7.32 8.67
CA GLU A 35 -8.85 7.32 7.59
C GLU A 35 -9.18 8.76 7.17
N LEU A 36 -9.24 8.96 5.86
CA LEU A 36 -9.51 10.25 5.24
C LEU A 36 -10.93 10.27 4.65
N PRO A 37 -11.63 11.41 4.76
CA PRO A 37 -12.94 11.56 4.13
C PRO A 37 -12.78 11.60 2.60
N TYR A 38 -13.70 10.95 1.90
CA TYR A 38 -13.85 11.04 0.44
C TYR A 38 -15.27 11.50 0.09
N PRO A 39 -15.48 12.40 -0.90
CA PRO A 39 -14.48 12.99 -1.79
C PRO A 39 -13.51 13.93 -1.08
N PHE A 40 -12.29 14.02 -1.61
CA PHE A 40 -11.27 14.88 -1.03
C PHE A 40 -11.59 16.35 -1.23
N ASN A 41 -11.53 17.11 -0.14
CA ASN A 41 -11.54 18.56 -0.19
C ASN A 41 -10.10 19.08 -0.06
N HIS A 42 -9.70 19.97 -0.98
CA HIS A 42 -8.37 20.58 -1.01
C HIS A 42 -7.94 21.19 0.33
N TYR A 43 -8.89 21.72 1.11
CA TYR A 43 -8.62 22.37 2.38
C TYR A 43 -8.59 21.41 3.58
N GLN A 44 -8.99 20.15 3.40
CA GLN A 44 -9.12 19.16 4.49
C GLN A 44 -7.99 18.12 4.49
N LEU A 45 -7.17 18.08 3.44
CA LEU A 45 -6.07 17.13 3.35
C LEU A 45 -4.74 17.75 3.81
N PRO A 46 -3.91 16.97 4.53
CA PRO A 46 -2.61 17.44 4.98
C PRO A 46 -1.66 17.63 3.78
N ARG A 47 -0.91 18.71 3.83
CA ARG A 47 0.22 19.02 2.93
C ARG A 47 1.54 18.70 3.61
N LEU A 48 1.67 17.45 4.01
CA LEU A 48 2.82 16.94 4.74
C LEU A 48 3.36 15.67 4.08
N PRO A 49 4.68 15.42 4.20
CA PRO A 49 5.27 14.15 3.78
C PRO A 49 4.59 12.96 4.45
N GLY A 50 4.23 11.96 3.65
CA GLY A 50 3.57 10.77 4.16
C GLY A 50 3.44 9.65 3.16
N ILE A 51 2.92 8.52 3.63
CA ILE A 51 2.52 7.37 2.80
C ILE A 51 1.01 7.31 2.83
N TYR A 52 0.40 7.37 1.65
CA TYR A 52 -1.03 7.14 1.50
C TYR A 52 -1.28 5.78 0.88
N LEU A 53 -2.39 5.19 1.31
CA LEU A 53 -2.84 3.87 0.93
C LEU A 53 -4.31 4.00 0.52
N VAL A 54 -4.64 3.35 -0.59
CA VAL A 54 -6.00 3.18 -1.04
C VAL A 54 -6.37 1.72 -0.83
N LEU A 55 -7.34 1.47 0.03
CA LEU A 55 -7.88 0.14 0.29
C LEU A 55 -9.19 -0.04 -0.48
N GLY A 56 -9.36 -1.21 -1.10
CA GLY A 56 -10.59 -1.60 -1.78
C GLY A 56 -11.26 -2.74 -1.04
N HIS A 57 -12.54 -2.59 -0.73
CA HIS A 57 -13.40 -3.65 -0.24
C HIS A 57 -13.94 -4.39 -1.45
N LEU A 58 -13.35 -5.55 -1.69
CA LEU A 58 -13.64 -6.41 -2.82
C LEU A 58 -14.59 -7.53 -2.39
N GLY A 59 -15.31 -8.05 -3.36
CA GLY A 59 -16.25 -9.17 -3.22
C GLY A 59 -16.16 -10.05 -4.47
N PRO A 60 -16.79 -11.24 -4.47
CA PRO A 60 -16.74 -12.16 -5.59
C PRO A 60 -17.14 -11.53 -6.93
N GLU A 61 -18.13 -10.63 -6.92
CA GLU A 61 -18.63 -9.86 -8.06
C GLU A 61 -17.57 -8.95 -8.69
N HIS A 62 -16.60 -8.49 -7.89
CA HIS A 62 -15.56 -7.57 -8.34
C HIS A 62 -14.40 -8.30 -9.04
N LEU A 63 -14.25 -9.62 -8.87
CA LEU A 63 -13.09 -10.37 -9.35
C LEU A 63 -12.91 -10.33 -10.88
N ASN A 64 -14.01 -10.19 -11.62
CA ASN A 64 -14.02 -10.08 -13.08
C ASN A 64 -13.89 -8.63 -13.58
N SER A 65 -13.89 -7.65 -12.67
CA SER A 65 -13.49 -6.28 -13.02
C SER A 65 -12.03 -6.25 -13.44
N TYR A 66 -11.65 -5.20 -14.17
CA TYR A 66 -10.33 -5.10 -14.77
C TYR A 66 -9.54 -3.91 -14.25
N VAL A 67 -8.24 -4.12 -14.13
CA VAL A 67 -7.26 -3.06 -13.86
C VAL A 67 -6.25 -3.00 -14.99
N THR A 68 -5.65 -1.84 -15.19
CA THR A 68 -4.60 -1.64 -16.19
C THR A 68 -3.24 -1.71 -15.51
N THR A 69 -2.39 -2.64 -15.97
CA THR A 69 -1.03 -2.81 -15.42
C THR A 69 -0.08 -1.70 -15.87
N LYS A 70 1.12 -1.67 -15.29
CA LYS A 70 2.26 -0.82 -15.73
C LYS A 70 2.58 -0.88 -17.23
N THR A 71 2.25 -1.98 -17.89
CA THR A 71 2.51 -2.16 -19.33
C THR A 71 1.33 -1.73 -20.20
N GLY A 72 0.27 -1.17 -19.61
CA GLY A 72 -0.96 -0.84 -20.32
C GLY A 72 -1.86 -2.05 -20.59
N ARG A 73 -1.47 -3.25 -20.13
CA ARG A 73 -2.29 -4.46 -20.31
C ARG A 73 -3.48 -4.41 -19.36
N ARG A 74 -4.67 -4.67 -19.89
CA ARG A 74 -5.88 -4.89 -19.09
C ARG A 74 -5.86 -6.32 -18.55
N ILE A 75 -5.99 -6.48 -17.23
CA ILE A 75 -5.99 -7.77 -16.54
C ILE A 75 -7.14 -7.81 -15.53
N SER A 76 -7.75 -8.97 -15.31
CA SER A 76 -8.80 -9.11 -14.31
C SER A 76 -8.22 -8.95 -12.89
N ILE A 77 -9.04 -8.49 -11.94
CA ILE A 77 -8.65 -8.43 -10.52
C ILE A 77 -8.25 -9.83 -10.05
N LYS A 78 -9.03 -10.86 -10.42
CA LYS A 78 -8.74 -12.27 -10.09
C LYS A 78 -7.31 -12.69 -10.44
N GLU A 79 -6.86 -12.35 -11.64
CA GLU A 79 -5.51 -12.69 -12.14
C GLU A 79 -4.42 -11.84 -11.49
N LYS A 80 -4.75 -10.61 -11.08
CA LYS A 80 -3.79 -9.68 -10.47
C LYS A 80 -3.63 -9.92 -8.96
N LEU A 81 -4.65 -10.45 -8.29
CA LEU A 81 -4.60 -10.71 -6.85
C LEU A 81 -3.44 -11.63 -6.49
N PRO A 82 -2.69 -11.31 -5.43
CA PRO A 82 -1.56 -12.12 -5.02
C PRO A 82 -1.97 -13.54 -4.63
N LEU A 83 -1.05 -14.47 -4.80
CA LEU A 83 -1.27 -15.91 -4.55
C LEU A 83 -1.57 -16.24 -3.09
N TRP A 84 -1.23 -15.34 -2.17
CA TRP A 84 -1.50 -15.52 -0.74
C TRP A 84 -2.94 -15.22 -0.34
N ILE A 85 -3.74 -14.61 -1.21
CA ILE A 85 -5.20 -14.52 -1.03
C ILE A 85 -5.79 -15.83 -1.55
N SER A 86 -6.25 -16.67 -0.62
CA SER A 86 -6.73 -18.01 -0.94
C SER A 86 -8.00 -17.96 -1.80
N PRO A 87 -8.30 -19.01 -2.58
CA PRO A 87 -9.56 -19.12 -3.31
C PRO A 87 -10.79 -18.92 -2.41
N ASP A 88 -10.75 -19.45 -1.19
CA ASP A 88 -11.86 -19.33 -0.23
C ASP A 88 -12.06 -17.88 0.23
N GLN A 89 -10.98 -17.14 0.49
CA GLN A 89 -11.06 -15.72 0.80
C GLN A 89 -11.67 -14.91 -0.36
N ARG A 90 -11.40 -15.31 -1.60
CA ARG A 90 -11.96 -14.66 -2.81
C ARG A 90 -13.47 -14.92 -2.97
N GLN A 91 -14.02 -15.94 -2.32
CA GLN A 91 -15.47 -16.20 -2.31
C GLN A 91 -16.22 -15.37 -1.26
N GLN A 92 -15.52 -14.53 -0.50
CA GLN A 92 -16.09 -13.67 0.53
C GLN A 92 -15.71 -12.21 0.26
N ALA A 93 -16.32 -11.29 1.01
CA ALA A 93 -15.88 -9.90 1.01
C ALA A 93 -14.54 -9.78 1.75
N PHE A 94 -13.56 -9.10 1.15
CA PHE A 94 -12.24 -8.87 1.75
C PHE A 94 -11.71 -7.49 1.38
N CYS A 95 -10.81 -6.97 2.20
CA CYS A 95 -10.15 -5.69 1.94
C CYS A 95 -8.74 -5.93 1.39
N HIS A 96 -8.37 -5.23 0.32
CA HIS A 96 -7.04 -5.34 -0.29
C HIS A 96 -6.51 -3.99 -0.77
N PRO A 97 -5.19 -3.74 -0.70
CA PRO A 97 -4.61 -2.53 -1.26
C PRO A 97 -4.84 -2.39 -2.76
N LEU A 98 -5.48 -1.30 -3.15
CA LEU A 98 -5.57 -0.87 -4.54
C LEU A 98 -4.30 -0.14 -4.95
N TYR A 99 -3.80 0.77 -4.12
CA TYR A 99 -2.63 1.57 -4.44
C TYR A 99 -1.88 2.00 -3.17
N ILE A 100 -0.56 2.04 -3.23
CA ILE A 100 0.31 2.56 -2.16
C ILE A 100 1.24 3.57 -2.79
N GLY A 101 1.29 4.77 -2.22
CA GLY A 101 2.19 5.81 -2.69
C GLY A 101 2.64 6.73 -1.60
N THR A 102 3.65 7.53 -1.92
CA THR A 102 4.04 8.64 -1.05
C THR A 102 3.54 9.96 -1.57
N THR A 103 3.42 10.91 -0.66
CA THR A 103 2.94 12.25 -0.96
C THR A 103 3.68 13.30 -0.12
N HIS A 104 3.74 14.52 -0.65
CA HIS A 104 4.03 15.76 0.08
C HIS A 104 2.80 16.67 0.14
N ASP A 105 1.92 16.55 -0.85
CA ASP A 105 0.59 17.14 -0.90
C ASP A 105 -0.36 16.08 -1.46
N LEU A 106 -1.20 15.50 -0.60
CA LEU A 106 -2.08 14.40 -0.99
C LEU A 106 -3.12 14.82 -2.02
N TYR A 107 -3.59 16.06 -1.97
CA TYR A 107 -4.59 16.54 -2.91
C TYR A 107 -4.00 16.69 -4.31
N GLU A 108 -2.84 17.32 -4.44
CA GLU A 108 -2.13 17.41 -5.71
C GLU A 108 -1.77 16.01 -6.24
N ARG A 109 -1.31 15.12 -5.35
CA ARG A 109 -0.94 13.75 -5.72
C ARG A 109 -2.12 12.93 -6.23
N TRP A 110 -3.29 13.09 -5.63
CA TRP A 110 -4.52 12.42 -6.07
C TRP A 110 -4.99 12.93 -7.43
N THR A 111 -5.03 14.26 -7.58
CA THR A 111 -5.57 14.90 -8.79
C THR A 111 -4.66 14.78 -10.01
N SER A 112 -3.35 14.58 -9.82
CA SER A 112 -2.36 14.53 -10.90
C SER A 112 -2.12 13.15 -11.51
N HIS A 113 -2.70 12.08 -10.94
CA HIS A 113 -2.29 10.72 -11.28
C HIS A 113 -3.38 9.87 -11.91
N ASP A 114 -2.96 9.05 -12.89
CA ASP A 114 -3.75 8.03 -13.58
C ASP A 114 -4.44 7.01 -12.64
N HIS A 115 -4.01 6.90 -11.36
CA HIS A 115 -4.68 6.02 -10.41
C HIS A 115 -6.06 6.52 -10.01
N ALA A 116 -6.32 7.83 -9.99
CA ALA A 116 -7.63 8.37 -9.64
C ALA A 116 -8.71 7.87 -10.62
N GLU A 117 -8.42 7.84 -11.92
CA GLU A 117 -9.35 7.33 -12.93
C GLU A 117 -9.59 5.83 -12.76
N GLN A 118 -8.54 5.03 -12.56
CA GLN A 118 -8.69 3.59 -12.34
C GLN A 118 -9.46 3.27 -11.06
N ILE A 119 -9.21 4.02 -9.97
CA ILE A 119 -9.95 3.87 -8.72
C ILE A 119 -11.40 4.29 -8.92
N GLN A 120 -11.68 5.37 -9.64
CA GLN A 120 -13.05 5.78 -9.94
C GLN A 120 -13.79 4.72 -10.78
N ARG A 121 -13.12 4.07 -11.75
CA ARG A 121 -13.70 2.94 -12.48
C ARG A 121 -14.05 1.76 -11.57
N LEU A 122 -13.20 1.45 -10.59
CA LEU A 122 -13.50 0.41 -9.59
C LEU A 122 -14.67 0.81 -8.69
N MET A 123 -14.73 2.07 -8.25
CA MET A 123 -15.85 2.60 -7.47
C MET A 123 -17.16 2.52 -8.26
N ASN A 124 -17.14 2.86 -9.54
CA ASN A 124 -18.30 2.74 -10.44
C ASN A 124 -18.72 1.29 -10.66
N ALA A 125 -17.77 0.34 -10.52
CA ALA A 125 -18.05 -1.10 -10.55
C ALA A 125 -18.55 -1.65 -9.19
N GLY A 126 -18.78 -0.80 -8.19
CA GLY A 126 -19.30 -1.18 -6.88
C GLY A 126 -18.24 -1.36 -5.78
N VAL A 127 -16.95 -1.23 -6.09
CA VAL A 127 -15.88 -1.39 -5.10
C VAL A 127 -15.91 -0.23 -4.11
N LYS A 128 -16.17 -0.52 -2.83
CA LYS A 128 -16.04 0.49 -1.78
C LYS A 128 -14.56 0.77 -1.52
N VAL A 129 -14.18 2.03 -1.46
CA VAL A 129 -12.78 2.45 -1.30
C VAL A 129 -12.61 3.21 0.02
N GLN A 130 -11.51 2.93 0.70
CA GLN A 130 -11.04 3.66 1.88
C GLN A 130 -9.68 4.29 1.60
N PHE A 131 -9.53 5.54 2.02
CA PHE A 131 -8.29 6.29 1.90
C PHE A 131 -7.64 6.41 3.25
N LEU A 132 -6.42 5.91 3.35
CA LEU A 132 -5.65 5.90 4.58
C LEU A 132 -4.37 6.71 4.37
N LEU A 133 -4.00 7.47 5.39
CA LEU A 133 -2.76 8.24 5.37
C LEU A 133 -1.98 8.02 6.66
N TRP A 134 -0.72 7.67 6.48
CA TRP A 134 0.28 7.76 7.51
C TRP A 134 1.14 9.00 7.25
N VAL A 135 1.08 9.94 8.20
CA VAL A 135 1.87 11.17 8.15
C VAL A 135 3.14 10.92 8.95
N MET A 136 4.30 11.26 8.39
CA MET A 136 5.52 11.28 9.18
C MET A 136 5.41 12.40 10.21
N PRO A 137 5.81 12.19 11.47
CA PRO A 137 5.83 13.27 12.45
C PRO A 137 6.60 14.45 11.84
N PRO A 138 6.03 15.66 11.83
CA PRO A 138 6.70 16.78 11.20
C PRO A 138 8.02 17.03 11.93
N SER A 139 9.12 17.01 11.17
CA SER A 139 10.37 17.61 11.61
C SER A 139 10.08 19.02 12.13
N PRO A 140 10.76 19.52 13.18
CA PRO A 140 10.49 20.83 13.79
C PRO A 140 10.43 22.00 12.78
N ASN A 141 11.07 21.82 11.62
CA ASN A 141 11.16 22.83 10.57
C ASN A 141 10.17 22.63 9.40
N PHE A 142 9.22 21.67 9.51
CA PHE A 142 8.27 21.29 8.46
C PHE A 142 8.91 20.95 7.10
N ARG A 143 10.23 20.73 7.08
CA ARG A 143 11.00 20.29 5.93
C ARG A 143 11.44 18.86 6.16
N GLU A 144 11.11 18.01 5.20
CA GLU A 144 11.61 16.64 5.15
C GLU A 144 13.13 16.66 4.92
N THR A 145 13.86 15.99 5.79
CA THR A 145 15.28 15.70 5.60
C THR A 145 15.46 14.62 4.53
N GLU A 146 16.64 14.55 3.89
CA GLU A 146 16.92 13.47 2.93
C GLU A 146 16.86 12.08 3.58
N GLU A 147 17.17 11.96 4.88
CA GLU A 147 17.03 10.72 5.64
C GLU A 147 15.57 10.30 5.79
N GLU A 148 14.68 11.21 6.20
CA GLU A 148 13.24 10.96 6.31
C GLU A 148 12.63 10.59 4.96
N LYS A 149 13.01 11.30 3.90
CA LYS A 149 12.62 11.00 2.53
C LYS A 149 13.05 9.60 2.11
N ASN A 150 14.32 9.24 2.35
CA ASN A 150 14.82 7.90 2.04
C ASN A 150 14.08 6.82 2.84
N ALA A 151 13.84 7.05 4.14
CA ALA A 151 13.09 6.12 4.99
C ALA A 151 11.66 5.91 4.47
N ARG A 152 10.98 7.00 4.09
CA ARG A 152 9.64 6.97 3.51
C ARG A 152 9.58 6.18 2.20
N GLU A 153 10.54 6.41 1.32
CA GLU A 153 10.63 5.71 0.04
C GLU A 153 10.94 4.21 0.19
N VAL A 154 11.85 3.87 1.09
CA VAL A 154 12.17 2.47 1.43
C VAL A 154 10.93 1.78 2.03
N ARG A 155 10.19 2.47 2.91
CA ARG A 155 8.98 1.92 3.53
C ARG A 155 7.89 1.67 2.49
N GLU A 156 7.64 2.62 1.60
CA GLU A 156 6.71 2.43 0.48
C GLU A 156 7.11 1.26 -0.42
N GLU A 157 8.40 1.11 -0.75
CA GLU A 157 8.88 -0.01 -1.57
C GLU A 157 8.65 -1.35 -0.84
N CYS A 158 8.92 -1.41 0.46
CA CYS A 158 8.64 -2.57 1.30
C CYS A 158 7.14 -2.92 1.27
N LEU A 159 6.26 -1.95 1.53
CA LEU A 159 4.82 -2.16 1.50
C LEU A 159 4.32 -2.62 0.12
N ASN A 160 4.82 -2.03 -0.96
CA ASN A 160 4.47 -2.45 -2.32
C ASN A 160 4.88 -3.90 -2.62
N LYS A 161 6.07 -4.32 -2.17
CA LYS A 161 6.53 -5.71 -2.36
C LYS A 161 5.74 -6.71 -1.52
N THR A 162 5.47 -6.37 -0.27
CA THR A 162 4.80 -7.25 0.68
C THR A 162 3.31 -7.37 0.39
N LEU A 163 2.63 -6.24 0.19
CA LEU A 163 1.17 -6.19 0.05
C LEU A 163 0.68 -6.33 -1.39
N GLN A 164 1.55 -6.08 -2.38
CA GLN A 164 1.26 -6.26 -3.81
C GLN A 164 -0.08 -5.61 -4.21
N PRO A 165 -0.17 -4.26 -4.18
CA PRO A 165 -1.39 -3.57 -4.54
C PRO A 165 -1.84 -3.89 -5.98
N LEU A 166 -3.15 -3.85 -6.22
CA LEU A 166 -3.70 -4.17 -7.55
C LEU A 166 -3.22 -3.20 -8.63
N LEU A 167 -3.19 -1.92 -8.29
CA LEU A 167 -2.73 -0.86 -9.16
C LEU A 167 -1.26 -0.64 -8.93
N ASP A 168 -0.49 -0.90 -9.98
CA ASP A 168 0.94 -0.71 -9.97
C ASP A 168 1.25 0.29 -11.09
N PHE A 169 1.70 1.49 -10.74
CA PHE A 169 1.99 2.55 -11.69
C PHE A 169 3.49 2.77 -11.79
N LYS A 170 3.97 3.07 -12.99
CA LYS A 170 5.36 3.53 -13.14
C LYS A 170 5.51 4.83 -12.38
N ARG A 171 6.24 4.79 -11.28
CA ARG A 171 7.11 5.92 -10.95
C ARG A 171 8.01 6.12 -12.16
N ARG A 172 7.89 7.25 -12.87
CA ARG A 172 9.04 7.78 -13.61
C ARG A 172 10.09 8.12 -12.56
N ARG A 173 10.87 7.12 -12.13
CA ARG A 173 12.06 7.29 -11.31
C ARG A 173 13.24 6.75 -12.10
N ALA A 174 13.89 7.68 -12.81
CA ALA A 174 15.34 7.59 -12.88
C ALA A 174 15.86 7.61 -11.43
N ILE A 175 16.82 6.74 -11.13
CA ILE A 175 17.63 6.74 -9.89
C ILE A 175 16.91 6.26 -8.63
N CYS A 176 16.94 4.94 -8.38
CA CYS A 176 17.02 4.33 -7.04
C CYS A 176 17.73 2.96 -7.10
N ARG A 177 18.79 2.82 -7.92
CA ARG A 177 19.64 1.62 -7.94
C ARG A 177 20.63 1.54 -6.76
N ARG A 178 20.66 2.55 -5.87
CA ARG A 178 21.66 2.67 -4.79
C ARG A 178 21.20 2.29 -3.38
N LEU A 179 19.91 2.13 -3.11
CA LEU A 179 19.40 1.93 -1.73
C LEU A 179 19.32 0.47 -1.27
N TRP A 180 19.64 -0.50 -2.13
CA TRP A 180 19.67 -1.93 -1.75
C TRP A 180 20.76 -2.27 -0.72
N LEU A 181 21.70 -1.36 -0.46
CA LEU A 181 22.81 -1.58 0.48
C LEU A 181 22.47 -1.24 1.94
N PHE A 182 21.43 -0.46 2.24
CA PHE A 182 21.16 -0.02 3.62
C PHE A 182 20.29 -1.00 4.42
N CYS A 183 19.45 -1.82 3.78
CA CYS A 183 18.63 -2.82 4.49
C CYS A 183 19.42 -4.05 4.98
N ARG A 184 20.74 -4.10 4.79
CA ARG A 184 21.61 -5.17 5.30
C ARG A 184 22.51 -4.77 6.47
N ALA A 185 22.54 -3.49 6.85
CA ALA A 185 23.45 -2.99 7.89
C ALA A 185 22.80 -2.83 9.28
N ALA A 186 21.53 -3.21 9.44
CA ALA A 186 20.80 -3.14 10.72
C ALA A 186 20.49 -4.53 11.32
N HIS A 187 21.27 -5.55 10.96
CA HIS A 187 21.26 -6.88 11.58
C HIS A 187 22.65 -7.24 12.10
#